data_AF-A0A7C3QDA6-F1
#
_entry.id   AF-A0A7C3QDA6-F1
#
_cell.length_a   1.000
_cell.length_b   1.000
_cell.length_c   1.000
_cell.angle_alpha   90.00
_cell.angle_beta   90.00
_cell.angle_gamma   90.00
#
_symmetry.space_group_name_H-M   'P 1'
#
loop_
_entity.id
_entity.type
_entity.pdbx_description
1 polymer ?
#
loop_
_entity_poly.entity_id
_entity_poly.type
_entity_poly.pdbx_seq_one_letter_code
_entity_poly.pdbx_strand_id
1 'polypeptide(L)'
;LNIHMPSVSSTAIDQPWVDLATVLGGGISRNKACARLLDHLVDVLRIFQAHGFAPFVARWRGLDALSGKAVTLDSGGRSLRGVALGIDDQGALLIRHAGGMRRCMAGEVSIRKDDDAAG
;
A
#
# COMPACT_ATOMS: atom_id res chain seq x y z
N LEU A 1 -0.99 0.98 11.65
CA LEU A 1 0.25 1.77 11.83
C LEU A 1 0.99 1.21 13.03
N ASN A 2 2.19 0.66 12.81
CA ASN A 2 3.02 0.12 13.89
C ASN A 2 3.81 1.26 14.52
N ILE A 3 3.51 1.63 15.77
CA ILE A 3 4.16 2.76 16.46
C ILE A 3 5.43 2.31 17.18
N HIS A 4 5.29 1.29 18.02
CA HIS A 4 6.35 0.68 18.81
C HIS A 4 5.91 -0.76 19.08
N MET A 5 6.51 -1.70 18.38
CA MET A 5 6.18 -3.11 18.47
C MET A 5 7.03 -3.78 19.56
N PRO A 6 6.42 -4.51 20.50
CA PRO A 6 7.18 -5.28 21.48
C PRO A 6 7.99 -6.37 20.79
N SER A 7 9.18 -6.67 21.32
CA SER A 7 10.05 -7.74 20.83
C SER A 7 9.38 -9.12 20.81
N VAL A 8 8.41 -9.38 21.69
CA VAL A 8 7.66 -10.65 21.76
C VAL A 8 6.65 -10.80 20.61
N SER A 9 6.23 -9.71 19.96
CA SER A 9 5.30 -9.75 18.84
C SER A 9 5.98 -10.05 17.50
N SER A 10 7.31 -10.12 17.44
CA SER A 10 8.05 -10.34 16.20
C SER A 10 8.05 -11.80 15.73
N THR A 11 7.89 -12.76 16.66
CA THR A 11 8.05 -14.20 16.37
C THR A 11 6.86 -14.83 15.66
N ALA A 12 5.72 -14.13 15.57
CA ALA A 12 4.49 -14.64 14.95
C ALA A 12 4.12 -13.96 13.62
N ILE A 13 4.92 -13.00 13.14
CA ILE A 13 4.65 -12.26 11.91
C ILE A 13 5.53 -12.84 10.80
N ASP A 14 4.88 -13.47 9.82
CA ASP A 14 5.50 -14.19 8.69
C ASP A 14 5.91 -13.27 7.53
N GLN A 15 5.62 -11.97 7.64
CA GLN A 15 5.90 -10.96 6.62
C GLN A 15 6.86 -9.88 7.12
N PRO A 16 7.69 -9.28 6.24
CA PRO A 16 8.55 -8.16 6.60
C PRO A 16 7.74 -7.00 7.20
N TRP A 17 8.16 -6.52 8.36
CA TRP A 17 7.52 -5.40 9.04
C TRP A 17 8.55 -4.49 9.71
N VAL A 18 8.15 -3.24 9.97
CA VAL A 18 8.91 -2.28 10.76
C VAL A 18 7.94 -1.39 11.55
N ASP A 19 8.42 -0.73 12.61
CA ASP A 19 7.67 0.28 13.36
C ASP A 19 8.29 1.68 13.25
N LEU A 20 7.51 2.70 13.61
CA LEU A 20 7.96 4.09 13.55
C LEU A 20 9.11 4.38 14.51
N ALA A 21 9.14 3.76 15.70
CA ALA A 21 10.21 3.99 16.67
C ALA A 21 11.58 3.58 16.10
N THR A 22 11.62 2.45 15.39
CA THR A 22 12.81 1.93 14.69
C THR A 22 13.22 2.84 13.54
N VAL A 23 12.28 3.22 12.67
CA VAL A 23 12.57 4.08 11.49
C VAL A 23 13.04 5.47 11.90
N LEU A 24 12.48 6.04 12.98
CA LEU A 24 12.79 7.39 13.45
C LEU A 24 14.01 7.43 14.40
N GLY A 25 14.55 6.28 14.81
CA GLY A 25 15.64 6.19 15.79
C GLY A 25 15.26 6.68 17.19
N GLY A 26 13.96 6.67 17.53
CA GLY A 26 13.45 7.20 18.79
C GLY A 26 11.93 7.06 18.93
N GLY A 27 11.43 7.12 20.16
CA GLY A 27 10.01 6.91 20.44
C GLY A 27 9.12 8.09 20.00
N ILE A 28 8.03 7.79 19.29
CA ILE A 28 6.93 8.74 19.06
C ILE A 28 5.75 8.43 19.99
N SER A 29 5.16 9.47 20.58
CA SER A 29 3.92 9.31 21.33
C SER A 29 2.81 8.84 20.39
N ARG A 30 2.19 7.70 20.71
CA ARG A 30 1.02 7.17 20.00
C ARG A 30 -0.07 8.23 19.83
N ASN A 31 -0.38 8.97 20.89
CA ASN A 31 -1.43 10.00 20.83
C ASN A 31 -1.06 11.14 19.89
N LYS A 32 0.22 11.57 19.87
CA LYS A 32 0.68 12.59 18.91
C LYS A 32 0.63 12.10 17.46
N ALA A 33 1.02 10.84 17.23
CA ALA A 33 0.93 10.22 15.90
C ALA A 33 -0.53 10.11 15.42
N CYS A 34 -1.43 9.64 16.29
CA CYS A 34 -2.86 9.54 15.99
C CYS A 34 -3.50 10.91 15.73
N ALA A 35 -3.22 11.92 16.56
CA ALA A 35 -3.76 13.27 16.36
C ALA A 35 -3.36 13.83 14.98
N ARG A 36 -2.05 13.80 14.65
CA ARG A 36 -1.56 14.26 13.35
C ARG A 36 -2.15 13.48 12.17
N LEU A 37 -2.32 12.17 12.33
CA LEU A 37 -2.94 11.34 11.30
C LEU A 37 -4.41 11.71 11.10
N LEU A 38 -5.17 11.90 12.19
CA LEU A 38 -6.58 12.28 12.14
C LEU A 38 -6.76 13.66 11.51
N ASP A 39 -5.97 14.66 11.92
CA ASP A 39 -6.02 16.00 11.35
C ASP A 39 -5.82 15.95 9.81
N HIS A 40 -4.79 15.23 9.37
CA HIS A 40 -4.50 15.06 7.94
C HIS A 40 -5.58 14.25 7.21
N LEU A 41 -6.15 13.21 7.83
CA LEU A 41 -7.23 12.42 7.24
C LEU A 41 -8.50 13.25 7.06
N VAL A 42 -8.84 14.10 8.02
CA VAL A 42 -10.01 14.98 7.91
C VAL A 42 -9.83 15.93 6.72
N ASP A 43 -8.65 16.52 6.54
CA ASP A 43 -8.38 17.39 5.39
C ASP A 43 -8.45 16.64 4.05
N VAL A 44 -7.84 15.44 3.98
CA VAL A 44 -7.90 14.57 2.80
C VAL A 44 -9.33 14.17 2.47
N LEU A 45 -10.14 13.81 3.46
CA LEU A 45 -11.53 13.40 3.25
C LEU A 45 -12.38 14.54 2.70
N ARG A 46 -12.16 15.79 3.15
CA ARG A 46 -12.86 16.96 2.57
C ARG A 46 -12.53 17.14 1.09
N ILE A 47 -11.25 17.05 0.72
CA ILE A 47 -10.82 17.14 -0.68
C ILE A 47 -11.40 15.98 -1.51
N PHE A 48 -11.33 14.76 -0.97
CA PHE A 48 -11.83 13.57 -1.64
C PHE A 48 -13.33 13.62 -1.87
N GLN A 49 -14.11 14.12 -0.91
CA GLN A 49 -15.56 14.28 -1.06
C GLN A 49 -15.92 15.22 -2.22
N ALA A 50 -15.12 16.27 -2.45
CA ALA A 50 -15.39 17.26 -3.50
C ALA A 50 -14.83 16.87 -4.89
N HIS A 51 -13.68 16.19 -4.93
CA HIS A 51 -12.91 16.00 -6.16
C HIS A 51 -12.58 14.53 -6.48
N GLY A 52 -13.01 13.59 -5.64
CA GLY A 52 -12.63 12.18 -5.74
C GLY A 52 -11.13 11.96 -5.56
N PHE A 53 -10.61 10.92 -6.21
CA PHE A 53 -9.21 10.51 -6.06
C PHE A 53 -8.22 11.34 -6.89
N ALA A 54 -8.67 12.00 -7.96
CA ALA A 54 -7.81 12.65 -8.94
C ALA A 54 -6.72 13.59 -8.36
N PRO A 55 -6.99 14.44 -7.33
CA PRO A 55 -5.98 15.31 -6.74
C PRO A 55 -4.80 14.56 -6.08
N PHE A 56 -5.01 13.30 -5.70
CA PHE A 56 -4.02 12.50 -4.99
C PHE A 56 -3.14 11.65 -5.92
N VAL A 57 -3.51 11.50 -7.19
CA VAL A 57 -2.83 10.62 -8.16
C VAL A 57 -1.35 10.93 -8.28
N ALA A 58 -0.97 12.19 -8.43
CA ALA A 58 0.43 12.60 -8.59
C ALA A 58 1.26 12.26 -7.34
N ARG A 59 0.74 12.59 -6.15
CA ARG A 59 1.40 12.28 -4.88
C ARG A 59 1.51 10.77 -4.67
N TRP A 60 0.47 10.02 -5.00
CA TRP A 60 0.47 8.57 -4.87
C TRP A 60 1.51 7.93 -5.78
N ARG A 61 1.59 8.34 -7.06
CA ARG A 61 2.58 7.82 -8.02
C ARG A 61 4.02 8.07 -7.58
N GLY A 62 4.29 9.22 -6.94
CA GLY A 62 5.60 9.50 -6.35
C GLY A 62 5.98 8.61 -5.17
N LEU A 63 5.02 7.90 -4.57
CA LEU A 63 5.20 7.01 -3.42
C LEU A 63 4.93 5.54 -3.76
N ASP A 64 4.68 5.22 -5.02
CA ASP A 64 4.28 3.88 -5.45
C ASP A 64 5.45 2.89 -5.32
N ALA A 65 5.39 2.05 -4.29
CA ALA A 65 6.40 1.04 -4.01
C ALA A 65 6.36 -0.17 -4.96
N LEU A 66 5.32 -0.30 -5.79
CA LEU A 66 5.08 -1.40 -6.72
C LEU A 66 5.31 -1.02 -8.18
N SER A 67 5.34 0.28 -8.51
CA SER A 67 5.53 0.75 -9.88
C SER A 67 6.75 0.10 -10.55
N GLY A 68 6.53 -0.48 -11.72
CA GLY A 68 7.55 -1.15 -12.53
C GLY A 68 7.99 -2.52 -12.00
N LYS A 69 7.43 -3.03 -10.90
CA LYS A 69 7.85 -4.31 -10.30
C LYS A 69 7.00 -5.48 -10.76
N ALA A 70 7.63 -6.65 -10.79
CA ALA A 70 6.93 -7.91 -10.97
C ALA A 70 6.07 -8.22 -9.73
N VAL A 71 4.80 -8.54 -9.97
CA VAL A 71 3.82 -8.80 -8.94
C VAL A 71 2.93 -9.97 -9.32
N THR A 72 2.41 -10.62 -8.29
CA THR A 72 1.37 -11.64 -8.40
C THR A 72 0.10 -11.12 -7.73
N LEU A 73 -0.99 -11.12 -8.49
CA LEU A 73 -2.34 -10.81 -8.03
C LEU A 73 -3.11 -12.10 -7.76
N ASP A 74 -3.67 -12.24 -6.57
CA ASP A 74 -4.52 -13.36 -6.21
C ASP A 74 -5.98 -12.90 -6.08
N SER A 75 -6.89 -13.55 -6.80
CA SER A 75 -8.33 -13.28 -6.77
C SER A 75 -9.10 -14.58 -6.59
N GLY A 76 -9.50 -14.88 -5.35
CA GLY A 76 -10.38 -16.03 -5.04
C GLY A 76 -9.90 -17.38 -5.58
N GLY A 77 -8.59 -17.65 -5.57
CA GLY A 77 -8.00 -18.90 -6.06
C GLY A 77 -7.46 -18.86 -7.49
N ARG A 78 -7.53 -17.72 -8.19
CA ARG A 78 -6.81 -17.50 -9.45
C ARG A 78 -5.67 -16.51 -9.24
N SER A 79 -4.47 -16.86 -9.70
CA SER A 79 -3.31 -15.97 -9.69
C SER A 79 -3.06 -15.38 -11.07
N LEU A 80 -2.65 -14.12 -11.11
CA LEU A 80 -2.19 -13.42 -12.31
C LEU A 80 -0.83 -12.80 -12.02
N ARG A 81 0.19 -13.26 -12.75
CA ARG A 81 1.53 -12.67 -12.71
C ARG A 81 1.68 -11.59 -13.78
N GLY A 82 2.32 -10.49 -13.42
CA GLY A 82 2.59 -9.40 -14.35
C GLY A 82 3.47 -8.31 -13.76
N VAL A 83 3.55 -7.18 -14.44
CA VAL A 83 4.28 -5.98 -14.00
C VAL A 83 3.27 -4.89 -13.62
N ALA A 84 3.40 -4.34 -12.42
CA ALA A 84 2.59 -3.21 -12.00
C ALA A 84 3.01 -1.94 -12.74
N LEU A 85 2.03 -1.29 -13.38
CA LEU A 85 2.21 -0.03 -14.10
C LEU A 85 1.75 1.19 -13.26
N GLY A 86 1.45 0.97 -11.98
CA GLY A 86 0.85 1.95 -11.07
C GLY A 86 -0.66 2.02 -11.20
N ILE A 87 -1.24 3.17 -10.87
CA ILE A 87 -2.69 3.38 -10.87
C ILE A 87 -3.18 4.35 -11.95
N ASP A 88 -4.43 4.14 -12.37
CA ASP A 88 -5.18 5.10 -13.18
C ASP A 88 -5.72 6.28 -12.32
N ASP A 89 -6.45 7.18 -12.98
CA ASP A 89 -7.05 8.38 -12.37
C ASP A 89 -8.17 8.06 -11.37
N GLN A 90 -8.73 6.86 -11.43
CA GLN A 90 -9.75 6.34 -10.50
C GLN A 90 -9.15 5.48 -9.38
N GLY A 91 -7.82 5.34 -9.34
CA GLY A 91 -7.11 4.57 -8.31
C GLY A 91 -7.08 3.06 -8.56
N ALA A 92 -7.48 2.59 -9.74
CA ALA A 92 -7.38 1.17 -10.09
C ALA A 92 -5.94 0.82 -10.45
N LEU A 93 -5.47 -0.33 -9.96
CA LEU A 93 -4.14 -0.85 -10.30
C LEU A 93 -4.13 -1.36 -11.75
N LEU A 94 -3.09 -0.98 -12.49
CA LEU A 94 -2.84 -1.42 -13.85
C LEU A 94 -1.72 -2.46 -13.86
N ILE A 95 -1.98 -3.64 -14.40
CA ILE A 95 -0.99 -4.71 -14.56
C ILE A 95 -0.82 -5.05 -16.03
N ARG A 96 0.44 -5.11 -16.49
CA ARG A 96 0.79 -5.73 -17.76
C ARG A 96 1.14 -7.20 -17.56
N HIS A 97 0.43 -8.09 -18.25
CA HIS A 97 0.67 -9.53 -18.25
C HIS A 97 0.72 -10.06 -19.69
N ALA A 98 0.97 -11.36 -19.86
CA ALA A 98 1.11 -11.98 -21.18
C ALA A 98 -0.11 -11.79 -22.11
N GLY A 99 -1.30 -11.61 -21.54
CA GLY A 99 -2.56 -11.40 -22.26
C GLY A 99 -2.94 -9.93 -22.47
N GLY A 100 -2.06 -8.98 -22.13
CA GLY A 100 -2.31 -7.54 -22.27
C GLY A 100 -2.32 -6.80 -20.93
N MET A 101 -3.10 -5.71 -20.87
CA MET A 101 -3.24 -4.91 -19.67
C MET A 101 -4.53 -5.25 -18.94
N ARG A 102 -4.44 -5.44 -17.62
CA ARG A 102 -5.58 -5.64 -16.74
C ARG A 102 -5.69 -4.49 -15.74
N ARG A 103 -6.91 -4.03 -15.53
CA ARG A 103 -7.29 -3.05 -14.52
C ARG A 103 -7.93 -3.79 -13.33
N CYS A 104 -7.50 -3.50 -12.10
CA CYS A 104 -7.94 -4.19 -10.88
C CYS A 104 -8.32 -3.21 -9.77
N MET A 105 -9.46 -3.43 -9.11
CA MET A 105 -9.88 -2.64 -7.94
C MET A 105 -9.38 -3.30 -6.65
N ALA A 106 -9.06 -2.50 -5.63
CA ALA A 106 -8.47 -2.97 -4.37
C ALA A 106 -9.31 -3.99 -3.58
N GLY A 107 -10.61 -4.12 -3.89
CA GLY A 107 -11.50 -5.12 -3.27
C GLY A 107 -11.52 -6.49 -3.98
N GLU A 108 -10.91 -6.61 -5.16
CA GLU A 108 -11.01 -7.80 -6.01
C GLU A 108 -9.81 -8.74 -5.87
N VAL A 109 -8.71 -8.24 -5.31
CA VAL A 109 -7.39 -8.88 -5.41
C VAL A 109 -6.53 -8.66 -4.16
N SER A 110 -5.74 -9.66 -3.80
CA SER A 110 -4.54 -9.51 -2.97
C SER A 110 -3.31 -9.37 -3.88
N ILE A 111 -2.34 -8.53 -3.50
CA ILE A 111 -1.12 -8.31 -4.29
C ILE A 111 0.13 -8.65 -3.47
N ARG A 112 1.07 -9.35 -4.11
CA ARG A 112 2.41 -9.62 -3.56
C ARG A 112 3.48 -9.26 -4.58
N LYS A 113 4.63 -8.76 -4.11
CA LYS A 113 5.82 -8.66 -4.95
C LYS A 113 6.39 -10.06 -5.12
N ASP A 114 6.92 -10.35 -6.29
CA ASP A 114 7.49 -11.68 -6.52
C ASP A 114 8.75 -11.93 -5.67
N ASP A 115 9.47 -10.88 -5.25
CA ASP A 115 10.60 -10.99 -4.32
C ASP A 115 10.17 -11.45 -2.92
N ASP A 116 8.89 -11.26 -2.55
CA ASP A 116 8.31 -11.71 -1.28
C ASP A 116 7.78 -13.16 -1.36
N ALA A 117 7.76 -13.78 -2.57
CA ALA A 117 7.24 -15.13 -2.81
C ALA A 117 8.34 -16.22 -2.86
N ALA A 118 9.60 -15.84 -2.68
CA ALA A 118 10.73 -16.75 -2.47
C ALA A 118 11.04 -16.83 -0.96
N GLY A 119 10.18 -17.54 -0.23
CA GLY A 119 10.31 -17.85 1.19
C GLY A 119 9.60 -19.15 1.51
#